data_AF-A0A1M6WG79-F1
#
_entry.id   AF-A0A1M6WG79-F1
#
_cell.length_a   1.000
_cell.length_b   1.000
_cell.length_c   1.000
_cell.angle_alpha   90.00
_cell.angle_beta   90.00
_cell.angle_gamma   90.00
#
_symmetry.space_group_name_H-M   'P 1'
#
loop_
_entity.id
_entity.type
_entity.pdbx_description
1 polymer ?
#
loop_
_entity_poly.entity_id
_entity_poly.type
_entity_poly.pdbx_seq_one_letter_code
_entity_poly.pdbx_strand_id
1 'polypeptide(L)' 'MAAKIKQEQCYPRQELIDHSEILFQVKPEVILGALHHNSAQELTVSEVKQAVTLFLEEVAK' A
#
# COMPACT_ATOMS: atom_id res chain seq x y z
N MET A 1 -10.76 2.91 -28.47
CA MET A 1 -10.12 2.12 -27.39
C MET A 1 -10.45 2.81 -26.08
N ALA A 2 -11.49 2.37 -25.37
CA ALA A 2 -11.88 2.98 -24.11
C ALA A 2 -10.99 2.41 -22.99
N ALA A 3 -10.15 3.27 -22.42
CA ALA A 3 -9.31 2.94 -21.28
C ALA A 3 -10.20 2.41 -20.15
N LYS A 4 -10.02 1.14 -19.77
CA LYS A 4 -10.57 0.59 -18.54
C LYS A 4 -9.86 1.30 -17.40
N ILE A 5 -10.43 2.40 -16.93
CA ILE A 5 -10.07 2.98 -15.63
C ILE A 5 -10.45 1.89 -14.63
N LYS A 6 -9.47 1.10 -14.18
CA LYS A 6 -9.65 0.21 -13.04
C LYS A 6 -10.04 1.13 -11.90
N GLN A 7 -11.32 1.13 -11.53
CA GLN A 7 -11.74 1.64 -10.24
C GLN A 7 -11.07 0.72 -9.23
N GLU A 8 -9.87 1.10 -8.79
CA GLU A 8 -9.22 0.42 -7.71
C GLU A 8 -10.06 0.66 -6.47
N GLN A 9 -10.56 -0.44 -5.91
CA GLN A 9 -11.30 -0.39 -4.66
C GLN A 9 -10.36 0.17 -3.60
N CYS A 10 -10.84 1.21 -2.93
CA CYS A 10 -10.18 1.73 -1.74
C CYS A 10 -10.52 0.77 -0.60
N TYR A 11 -9.49 0.43 0.16
CA TYR A 11 -9.62 -0.42 1.33
C TYR A 11 -9.22 0.38 2.56
N PRO A 12 -9.84 0.11 3.71
CA PRO A 12 -9.38 0.62 5.00
C PRO A 12 -7.90 0.30 5.19
N ARG A 13 -7.17 1.27 5.73
CA ARG A 13 -5.75 1.10 6.09
C ARG A 13 -5.54 -0.14 6.95
N GLN A 14 -6.44 -0.38 7.90
CA GLN A 14 -6.38 -1.55 8.79
C GLN A 14 -6.42 -2.86 8.00
N GLU A 15 -7.33 -2.97 7.02
CA GLU A 15 -7.49 -4.18 6.20
C GLU A 15 -6.26 -4.42 5.32
N LEU A 16 -5.64 -3.37 4.80
CA LEU A 16 -4.39 -3.45 4.04
C LEU A 16 -3.21 -3.90 4.90
N ILE A 17 -3.19 -3.49 6.18
CA ILE A 17 -2.18 -3.92 7.17
C ILE A 17 -2.43 -5.37 7.58
N ASP A 18 -3.68 -5.75 7.88
CA ASP A 18 -4.03 -7.11 8.31
C ASP A 18 -3.77 -8.13 7.20
N HIS A 19 -3.95 -7.73 5.93
CA HIS A 19 -3.66 -8.56 4.76
C HIS A 19 -2.29 -8.25 4.13
N SER A 20 -1.36 -7.60 4.86
CA SER A 20 -0.08 -7.13 4.30
C SER A 20 0.74 -8.24 3.66
N GLU A 21 0.81 -9.39 4.32
CA GLU A 21 1.61 -10.54 3.89
C GLU A 21 1.02 -11.18 2.62
N ILE A 22 -0.30 -11.16 2.47
CA ILE A 22 -1.01 -11.77 1.34
C ILE A 22 -0.98 -10.83 0.13
N LEU A 23 -1.23 -9.53 0.35
CA LEU A 23 -1.37 -8.54 -0.71
C LEU A 23 -0.02 -8.02 -1.22
N PHE A 24 0.95 -7.87 -0.33
CA PHE A 24 2.21 -7.18 -0.61
C PHE A 24 3.45 -8.04 -0.31
N GLN A 25 3.28 -9.23 0.29
CA GLN A 25 4.40 -10.09 0.72
C GLN A 25 5.37 -9.40 1.67
N VAL A 26 4.89 -8.41 2.42
CA VAL A 26 5.65 -7.70 3.43
C VAL A 26 4.96 -7.76 4.78
N LYS A 27 5.73 -7.55 5.84
CA LYS A 27 5.19 -7.44 7.20
C LYS A 27 4.32 -6.19 7.35
N PRO A 28 3.35 -6.21 8.26
CA PRO A 28 2.49 -5.05 8.54
C PRO A 28 3.29 -3.82 8.98
N GLU A 29 4.43 -4.04 9.65
CA GLU A 29 5.37 -2.99 10.06
C GLU A 29 5.92 -2.19 8.86
N VAL A 30 6.16 -2.85 7.72
CA VAL A 30 6.65 -2.21 6.49
C VAL A 30 5.58 -1.32 5.90
N ILE A 31 4.32 -1.76 5.91
CA ILE A 31 3.19 -0.93 5.47
C ILE A 31 3.00 0.27 6.39
N LEU A 32 3.11 0.07 7.71
CA LEU A 32 3.04 1.14 8.69
C LEU A 32 4.16 2.17 8.50
N GLY A 33 5.38 1.72 8.23
CA GLY A 33 6.52 2.58 7.92
C GLY A 33 6.35 3.32 6.59
N ALA A 34 5.97 2.61 5.53
CA ALA A 34 5.71 3.19 4.21
C ALA A 34 4.58 4.23 4.22
N LEU A 35 3.56 4.00 5.06
CA LEU A 35 2.43 4.92 5.25
C LEU A 35 2.61 5.84 6.46
N HIS A 36 3.80 5.95 7.04
CA HIS A 36 4.02 6.77 8.25
C HIS A 36 3.67 8.25 8.00
N HIS A 37 3.99 8.75 6.81
CA HIS A 37 3.67 10.12 6.40
C HIS A 37 2.28 10.26 5.77
N ASN A 38 1.57 9.15 5.56
CA ASN A 38 0.24 9.13 4.95
C ASN A 38 -0.83 8.89 6.03
N SER A 39 -1.66 9.90 6.28
CA SER A 39 -2.75 9.85 7.26
C SER A 39 -4.08 9.41 6.65
N ALA A 40 -4.09 8.96 5.39
CA ALA A 40 -5.30 8.45 4.75
C ALA A 40 -5.85 7.22 5.49
N GLN A 41 -7.16 7.21 5.70
CA GLN A 41 -7.88 6.10 6.32
C GLN A 41 -8.24 5.02 5.30
N GLU A 42 -8.38 5.39 4.04
CA GLU A 42 -8.69 4.50 2.93
C GLU A 42 -7.66 4.71 1.83
N LEU A 43 -7.09 3.62 1.34
CA LEU A 43 -6.02 3.61 0.33
C LEU A 43 -6.29 2.52 -0.68
N THR A 44 -5.81 2.72 -1.90
CA THR A 44 -5.84 1.65 -2.90
C THR A 44 -4.65 0.71 -2.74
N VAL A 45 -4.81 -0.52 -3.21
CA VAL A 45 -3.71 -1.50 -3.23
C VAL A 45 -2.52 -0.97 -4.03
N SER A 46 -2.74 -0.28 -5.16
CA SER A 46 -1.63 0.29 -5.93
C SER A 46 -0.89 1.41 -5.21
N GLU A 47 -1.60 2.31 -4.51
CA GLU A 47 -0.96 3.36 -3.71
C GLU A 47 -0.08 2.78 -2.61
N VAL A 48 -0.60 1.80 -1.85
CA VAL A 48 0.19 1.14 -0.80
C VAL A 48 1.36 0.38 -1.41
N LYS A 49 1.16 -0.30 -2.54
CA LYS A 49 2.24 -1.01 -3.22
C LYS A 49 3.37 -0.06 -3.66
N GLN A 50 3.03 1.10 -4.20
CA GLN A 50 3.99 2.12 -4.58
C GLN A 50 4.72 2.68 -3.35
N ALA A 51 3.99 3.03 -2.29
CA ALA A 51 4.58 3.50 -1.04
C ALA A 51 5.53 2.47 -0.42
N VAL A 52 5.13 1.19 -0.38
CA VAL A 52 5.96 0.09 0.12
C VAL A 52 7.21 -0.08 -0.73
N THR A 53 7.08 -0.01 -2.07
CA THR A 53 8.23 -0.14 -2.97
C THR A 53 9.24 0.98 -2.74
N LEU A 54 8.77 2.23 -2.69
CA LEU A 54 9.62 3.40 -2.43
C LEU A 54 10.28 3.33 -1.06
N PHE A 55 9.54 2.89 -0.04
CA PHE A 55 10.07 2.71 1.31
C PHE A 55 11.16 1.63 1.36
N LEU A 56 10.95 0.50 0.70
CA LEU A 56 11.97 -0.56 0.62
C LEU A 56 13.22 -0.11 -0.14
N GLU A 57 13.06 0.67 -1.20
CA GLU A 57 14.19 1.28 -1.93
C GLU A 57 14.96 2.29 -1.06
N GLU A 58 14.26 3.07 -0.23
CA GLU A 58 14.87 4.03 0.70
C GLU A 58 15.63 3.31 1.83
N VAL A 59 15.06 2.24 2.40
CA VAL A 59 15.66 1.46 3.49
C VAL A 59 16.83 0.59 3.00
N ALA A 60 16.83 0.16 1.75
CA ALA A 60 17.90 -0.68 1.18
C ALA A 60 19.18 0.09 0.81
N LYS A 61 19.20 1.41 0.99
CA LYS A 61 20.31 2.30 0.60
C LYS A 61 21.22 2.66 1.77
#